data_AF-A0A6G4UDH5-F1
#
_entry.id   AF-A0A6G4UDH5-F1
#
_cell.length_a   1.000
_cell.length_b   1.000
_cell.length_c   1.000
_cell.angle_alpha   90.00
_cell.angle_beta   90.00
_cell.angle_gamma   90.00
#
_symmetry.space_group_name_H-M   'P 1'
#
loop_
_entity.id
_entity.type
_entity.pdbx_description
1 polymer ?
#
loop_
_entity_poly.entity_id
_entity_poly.type
_entity_poly.pdbx_seq_one_letter_code
_entity_poly.pdbx_strand_id
1 'polypeptide(L)'
;MKRYLATAVCARLADDGMPVAVALLSLARTGSASVGAAVLAAWMLPHVVAAPLAGALAARVRRAGWFYAPALLGFAGAIALVTAGLGSAPTPLVMAAAALGGACGPAVTGGLSSLLSGLPTGGVRERAYALDAATYNVAGLIAPAMVTFVAAGVGAAPATLTLAASALVAATLAACLPTAAVRGQASRTAGRVGPDGTAPADATRTEQHTRAPQPPSLAHEMRTGLTTI
;
A
#
# COMPACT_ATOMS: atom_id res chain seq x y z
N MET A 1 14.13 -5.37 -2.10
CA MET A 1 13.82 -3.96 -2.41
C MET A 1 13.43 -3.74 -3.88
N LYS A 2 14.29 -3.99 -4.87
CA LYS A 2 13.96 -3.73 -6.30
C LYS A 2 12.66 -4.39 -6.80
N ARG A 3 12.48 -5.70 -6.53
CA ARG A 3 11.24 -6.43 -6.90
C ARG A 3 9.99 -5.91 -6.19
N TYR A 4 10.14 -5.48 -4.93
CA TYR A 4 9.07 -4.85 -4.16
C TYR A 4 8.65 -3.53 -4.81
N LEU A 5 9.60 -2.63 -5.09
CA LEU A 5 9.31 -1.34 -5.72
C LEU A 5 8.69 -1.52 -7.11
N ALA A 6 9.19 -2.46 -7.90
CA ALA A 6 8.61 -2.76 -9.22
C ALA A 6 7.15 -3.23 -9.09
N THR A 7 6.87 -4.14 -8.14
CA THR A 7 5.51 -4.59 -7.84
C THR A 7 4.63 -3.42 -7.40
N ALA A 8 5.13 -2.58 -6.48
CA ALA A 8 4.42 -1.41 -5.96
C ALA A 8 4.09 -0.39 -7.05
N VAL A 9 5.08 -0.04 -7.87
CA VAL A 9 4.94 0.93 -8.96
C VAL A 9 3.93 0.42 -9.99
N CYS A 10 4.03 -0.84 -10.42
CA CYS A 10 3.08 -1.42 -11.37
C CYS A 10 1.65 -1.44 -10.83
N ALA A 11 1.47 -1.82 -9.56
CA ALA A 11 0.14 -1.87 -8.96
C ALA A 11 -0.45 -0.47 -8.74
N ARG A 12 0.38 0.52 -8.35
CA ARG A 12 -0.04 1.92 -8.18
C ARG A 12 -0.34 2.61 -9.50
N LEU A 13 0.44 2.33 -10.56
CA LEU A 13 0.13 2.79 -11.91
C LEU A 13 -1.27 2.34 -12.33
N ALA A 14 -1.62 1.09 -12.04
CA ALA A 14 -2.94 0.57 -12.35
C ALA A 14 -4.06 1.26 -11.55
N ASP A 15 -3.86 1.47 -10.23
CA ASP A 15 -4.87 2.09 -9.35
C ASP A 15 -5.04 3.58 -9.62
N ASP A 16 -3.93 4.34 -9.66
CA ASP A 16 -3.94 5.80 -9.87
C ASP A 16 -4.38 6.17 -11.29
N GLY A 17 -4.19 5.29 -12.27
CA GLY A 17 -4.64 5.47 -13.65
C GLY A 17 -6.15 5.23 -13.86
N MET A 18 -6.78 4.46 -12.96
CA MET A 18 -8.16 3.99 -13.14
C MET A 18 -9.19 5.13 -13.22
N PRO A 19 -9.14 6.20 -12.39
CA PRO A 19 -10.07 7.33 -12.50
C PRO A 19 -10.10 7.95 -13.90
N VAL A 20 -8.93 8.19 -14.48
CA VAL A 20 -8.80 8.79 -15.82
C VAL A 20 -9.24 7.80 -16.89
N ALA A 21 -8.84 6.54 -16.78
CA ALA A 21 -9.20 5.50 -17.74
C ALA A 21 -10.72 5.29 -17.81
N VAL A 22 -11.39 5.18 -16.66
CA VAL A 22 -12.85 5.02 -16.58
C VAL A 22 -13.59 6.23 -17.13
N ALA A 23 -13.12 7.45 -16.83
CA ALA A 23 -13.72 8.67 -17.36
C ALA A 23 -13.66 8.71 -18.90
N LEU A 24 -12.47 8.47 -19.47
CA LEU A 24 -12.27 8.43 -20.92
C LEU A 24 -13.03 7.29 -21.58
N LEU A 25 -13.04 6.10 -20.97
CA LEU A 25 -13.74 4.93 -21.51
C LEU A 25 -15.26 5.12 -21.48
N SER A 26 -15.80 5.67 -20.39
CA SER A 26 -17.23 5.97 -20.29
C SER A 26 -17.65 6.98 -21.34
N LEU A 27 -16.89 8.06 -21.51
CA LEU A 27 -17.17 9.07 -22.51
C LEU A 27 -17.12 8.46 -23.93
N ALA A 28 -16.10 7.65 -24.22
CA ALA A 28 -15.93 7.00 -25.52
C ALA A 28 -17.03 5.97 -25.83
N ARG A 29 -17.57 5.24 -24.84
CA ARG A 29 -18.54 4.17 -25.06
C ARG A 29 -20.00 4.58 -24.88
N THR A 30 -20.27 5.55 -24.01
CA THR A 30 -21.63 5.93 -23.61
C THR A 30 -21.95 7.39 -23.87
N GLY A 31 -20.95 8.22 -24.18
CA GLY A 31 -21.11 9.68 -24.29
C GLY A 31 -21.40 10.39 -22.96
N SER A 32 -21.42 9.66 -21.83
CA SER A 32 -21.83 10.19 -20.54
C SER A 32 -20.71 10.13 -19.51
N ALA A 33 -20.39 11.29 -18.94
CA ALA A 33 -19.47 11.41 -17.80
C ALA A 33 -20.10 10.89 -16.49
N SER A 34 -21.43 10.94 -16.35
CA SER A 34 -22.11 10.50 -15.12
C SER A 34 -22.04 8.99 -14.94
N VAL A 35 -22.05 8.22 -16.03
CA VAL A 35 -21.85 6.76 -15.98
C VAL A 35 -20.43 6.44 -15.49
N GLY A 36 -19.42 7.15 -16.00
CA GLY A 36 -18.03 6.98 -15.57
C GLY A 36 -17.84 7.33 -14.09
N ALA A 37 -18.45 8.43 -13.65
CA ALA A 37 -18.45 8.82 -12.24
C ALA A 37 -19.14 7.78 -11.34
N ALA A 38 -20.26 7.20 -11.79
CA ALA A 38 -20.96 6.15 -11.04
C ALA A 38 -20.13 4.87 -10.92
N VAL A 39 -19.48 4.43 -12.00
CA VAL A 39 -18.57 3.28 -11.98
C VAL A 39 -17.37 3.55 -11.08
N LEU A 40 -16.80 4.75 -11.14
CA LEU A 40 -15.69 5.14 -10.27
C LEU A 40 -16.13 5.22 -8.80
N ALA A 41 -17.34 5.69 -8.52
CA ALA A 41 -17.89 5.67 -7.17
C ALA A 41 -18.08 4.24 -6.66
N ALA A 42 -18.59 3.33 -7.50
CA ALA A 42 -18.71 1.90 -7.17
C ALA A 42 -17.34 1.23 -6.97
N TRP A 43 -16.29 1.73 -7.63
CA TRP A 43 -14.91 1.30 -7.40
C TRP A 43 -14.34 1.86 -6.09
N MET A 44 -14.58 3.12 -5.77
CA MET A 44 -14.01 3.79 -4.59
C MET A 44 -14.73 3.43 -3.29
N LEU A 45 -16.05 3.17 -3.32
CA LEU A 45 -16.84 2.92 -2.12
C LEU A 45 -16.32 1.69 -1.34
N PRO A 46 -16.05 0.55 -2.00
CA PRO A 46 -15.41 -0.58 -1.35
C PRO A 46 -13.96 -0.31 -1.02
N HIS A 47 -13.22 0.50 -1.78
CA HIS A 47 -11.83 0.90 -1.47
C HIS A 47 -11.73 1.50 -0.06
N VAL A 48 -12.65 2.42 0.28
CA VAL A 48 -12.68 3.12 1.57
C VAL A 48 -13.15 2.20 2.69
N VAL A 49 -14.20 1.41 2.47
CA VAL A 49 -14.77 0.51 3.48
C VAL A 49 -13.90 -0.73 3.72
N ALA A 50 -13.24 -1.22 2.67
CA ALA A 50 -12.35 -2.36 2.73
C ALA A 50 -11.00 -2.01 3.36
N ALA A 51 -10.58 -0.75 3.45
CA ALA A 51 -9.33 -0.39 4.11
C ALA A 51 -9.26 -0.80 5.60
N PRO A 52 -10.26 -0.50 6.46
CA PRO A 52 -10.30 -1.01 7.84
C PRO A 52 -10.43 -2.54 7.91
N LEU A 53 -11.26 -3.13 7.04
CA LEU A 53 -11.51 -4.58 7.00
C LEU A 53 -10.27 -5.35 6.55
N ALA A 54 -9.54 -4.86 5.55
CA ALA A 54 -8.28 -5.43 5.09
C ALA A 54 -7.18 -5.28 6.15
N GLY A 55 -7.14 -4.16 6.90
CA GLY A 55 -6.26 -4.02 8.06
C GLY A 55 -6.57 -5.05 9.16
N ALA A 56 -7.85 -5.27 9.45
CA ALA A 56 -8.30 -6.28 10.41
C ALA A 56 -8.06 -7.73 9.93
N LEU A 57 -8.23 -8.01 8.63
CA LEU A 57 -7.93 -9.32 8.03
C LEU A 57 -6.42 -9.57 7.92
N ALA A 58 -5.63 -8.55 7.58
CA ALA A 58 -4.16 -8.64 7.54
C ALA A 58 -3.58 -8.94 8.93
N ALA A 59 -4.22 -8.42 10.00
CA ALA A 59 -3.87 -8.79 11.37
C ALA A 59 -4.15 -10.27 11.70
N ARG A 60 -5.04 -10.94 10.95
CA ARG A 60 -5.41 -12.35 11.14
C ARG A 60 -4.68 -13.31 10.18
N VAL A 61 -4.29 -12.86 8.99
CA VAL A 61 -3.68 -13.70 7.95
C VAL A 61 -2.16 -13.73 8.11
N ARG A 62 -1.67 -14.78 8.79
CA ARG A 62 -0.23 -15.05 9.05
C ARG A 62 0.63 -15.37 7.80
N ARG A 63 0.07 -15.35 6.59
CA ARG A 63 0.77 -15.63 5.31
C ARG A 63 0.44 -14.59 4.25
N ALA A 64 0.99 -13.39 4.41
CA ALA A 64 0.77 -12.26 3.50
C ALA A 64 1.10 -12.58 2.02
N GLY A 65 2.11 -13.42 1.74
CA GLY A 65 2.56 -13.70 0.36
C GLY A 65 1.58 -14.47 -0.52
N TRP A 66 0.69 -15.29 0.04
CA TRP A 66 -0.32 -16.04 -0.74
C TRP A 66 -1.60 -15.24 -0.97
N PHE A 67 -1.74 -14.07 -0.34
CA PHE A 67 -2.91 -13.21 -0.45
C PHE A 67 -2.75 -12.15 -1.55
N TYR A 68 -1.53 -11.66 -1.79
CA TYR A 68 -1.29 -10.57 -2.75
C TYR A 68 -1.46 -10.97 -4.22
N ALA A 69 -0.95 -12.14 -4.62
CA ALA A 69 -1.06 -12.60 -6.00
C ALA A 69 -2.52 -12.77 -6.47
N PRO A 70 -3.41 -13.47 -5.74
CA PRO A 70 -4.81 -13.56 -6.14
C PRO A 70 -5.56 -12.23 -6.03
N ALA A 71 -5.22 -11.35 -5.07
CA ALA A 71 -5.83 -10.02 -4.98
C ALA A 71 -5.46 -9.14 -6.18
N LEU A 72 -4.18 -9.11 -6.58
CA LEU A 72 -3.72 -8.37 -7.76
C LEU A 72 -4.27 -8.97 -9.06
N LEU A 73 -4.42 -10.28 -9.13
CA LEU A 73 -5.06 -10.95 -10.26
C LEU A 73 -6.55 -10.61 -10.34
N GLY A 74 -7.25 -10.58 -9.20
CA GLY A 74 -8.64 -10.12 -9.10
C GLY A 74 -8.79 -8.66 -9.52
N PHE A 75 -7.85 -7.81 -9.11
CA PHE A 75 -7.78 -6.40 -9.52
C PHE A 75 -7.62 -6.26 -11.04
N ALA A 76 -6.67 -6.98 -11.64
CA ALA A 76 -6.49 -6.98 -13.09
C ALA A 76 -7.74 -7.50 -13.84
N GLY A 77 -8.34 -8.57 -13.33
CA GLY A 77 -9.58 -9.13 -13.88
C GLY A 77 -10.75 -8.16 -13.81
N ALA A 78 -10.88 -7.43 -12.69
CA ALA A 78 -11.90 -6.40 -12.52
C ALA A 78 -11.72 -5.24 -13.52
N ILE A 79 -10.50 -4.76 -13.73
CA ILE A 79 -10.21 -3.73 -14.76
C ILE A 79 -10.63 -4.24 -16.14
N ALA A 80 -10.27 -5.47 -16.49
CA ALA A 80 -10.62 -6.07 -17.78
C ALA A 80 -12.15 -6.23 -17.95
N LEU A 81 -12.85 -6.67 -16.90
CA LEU A 81 -14.31 -6.82 -16.90
C LEU A 81 -15.03 -5.47 -17.03
N VAL A 82 -14.57 -4.44 -16.31
CA VAL A 82 -15.10 -3.08 -16.48
C VAL A 82 -14.84 -2.59 -17.91
N THR A 83 -13.65 -2.84 -18.46
CA THR A 83 -13.30 -2.42 -19.81
C THR A 83 -14.18 -3.08 -20.87
N ALA A 84 -14.45 -4.39 -20.72
CA ALA A 84 -15.27 -5.16 -21.66
C ALA A 84 -16.78 -4.87 -21.49
N GLY A 85 -17.23 -4.66 -20.26
CA GLY A 85 -18.65 -4.50 -19.94
C GLY A 85 -19.19 -3.09 -20.14
N LEU A 86 -18.35 -2.06 -20.07
CA LEU A 86 -18.81 -0.68 -20.13
C LEU A 86 -19.42 -0.34 -21.51
N GLY A 87 -20.73 -0.09 -21.53
CA GLY A 87 -21.50 0.22 -22.74
C GLY A 87 -22.07 -1.00 -23.48
N SER A 88 -21.76 -2.23 -23.06
CA SER A 88 -22.22 -3.46 -23.70
C SER A 88 -22.93 -4.44 -22.76
N ALA A 89 -22.60 -4.42 -21.46
CA ALA A 89 -23.13 -5.32 -20.45
C ALA A 89 -24.14 -4.62 -19.53
N PRO A 90 -25.01 -5.39 -18.82
CA PRO A 90 -25.93 -4.81 -17.84
C PRO A 90 -25.15 -4.07 -16.74
N THR A 91 -25.58 -2.84 -16.45
CA THR A 91 -25.00 -1.94 -15.45
C THR A 91 -24.65 -2.61 -14.11
N PRO A 92 -25.51 -3.45 -13.48
CA PRO A 92 -25.17 -4.07 -12.20
C PRO A 92 -23.93 -4.98 -12.28
N LEU A 93 -23.66 -5.62 -13.42
CA LEU A 93 -22.49 -6.48 -13.59
C LEU A 93 -21.19 -5.65 -13.65
N VAL A 94 -21.24 -4.50 -14.32
CA VAL A 94 -20.11 -3.55 -14.36
C VAL A 94 -19.85 -2.97 -12.97
N MET A 95 -20.91 -2.62 -12.23
CA MET A 95 -20.80 -2.11 -10.86
C MET A 95 -20.25 -3.18 -9.90
N ALA A 96 -20.67 -4.44 -10.04
CA ALA A 96 -20.13 -5.55 -9.26
C ALA A 96 -18.64 -5.77 -9.57
N ALA A 97 -18.24 -5.76 -10.84
CA ALA A 97 -16.84 -5.85 -11.24
C ALA A 97 -16.01 -4.69 -10.67
N ALA A 98 -16.54 -3.47 -10.74
CA ALA A 98 -15.90 -2.29 -10.17
C ALA A 98 -15.74 -2.41 -8.65
N ALA A 99 -16.78 -2.90 -7.96
CA ALA A 99 -16.75 -3.09 -6.52
C ALA A 99 -15.74 -4.17 -6.09
N LEU A 100 -15.63 -5.26 -6.86
CA LEU A 100 -14.62 -6.30 -6.64
C LEU A 100 -13.20 -5.75 -6.86
N GLY A 101 -12.99 -4.93 -7.90
CA GLY A 101 -11.71 -4.25 -8.14
C GLY A 101 -11.35 -3.31 -6.97
N GLY A 102 -12.29 -2.49 -6.53
CA GLY A 102 -12.13 -1.62 -5.36
C GLY A 102 -11.83 -2.36 -4.06
N ALA A 103 -12.45 -3.51 -3.84
CA ALA A 103 -12.16 -4.32 -2.65
C ALA A 103 -10.71 -4.84 -2.62
N CYS A 104 -10.04 -4.96 -3.78
CA CYS A 104 -8.64 -5.36 -3.87
C CYS A 104 -7.65 -4.21 -3.62
N GLY A 105 -8.10 -2.95 -3.69
CA GLY A 105 -7.28 -1.75 -3.48
C GLY A 105 -6.44 -1.69 -2.21
N PRO A 106 -7.01 -1.97 -1.03
CA PRO A 106 -6.25 -1.96 0.22
C PRO A 106 -5.08 -2.95 0.24
N ALA A 107 -5.18 -4.06 -0.51
CA ALA A 107 -4.07 -5.01 -0.65
C ALA A 107 -2.91 -4.42 -1.49
N VAL A 108 -3.22 -3.52 -2.43
CA VAL A 108 -2.26 -2.84 -3.31
C VAL A 108 -1.49 -1.75 -2.56
N THR A 109 -2.20 -0.91 -1.81
CA THR A 109 -1.62 0.28 -1.17
C THR A 109 -1.18 0.03 0.27
N GLY A 110 -2.04 -0.56 1.11
CA GLY A 110 -1.75 -0.83 2.52
C GLY A 110 -0.92 -2.09 2.77
N GLY A 111 -1.16 -3.14 1.99
CA GLY A 111 -0.49 -4.43 2.18
C GLY A 111 1.00 -4.43 1.84
N LEU A 112 1.38 -3.77 0.75
CA LEU A 112 2.80 -3.67 0.36
C LEU A 112 3.61 -2.84 1.35
N SER A 113 3.12 -1.68 1.78
CA SER A 113 3.82 -0.85 2.78
C SER A 113 3.91 -1.55 4.15
N SER A 114 3.00 -2.48 4.47
CA SER A 114 3.14 -3.36 5.65
C SER A 114 4.29 -4.37 5.53
N LEU A 115 4.87 -4.60 4.36
CA LEU A 115 6.10 -5.41 4.23
C LEU A 115 7.33 -4.64 4.73
N LEU A 116 7.30 -3.30 4.70
CA LEU A 116 8.38 -2.44 5.22
C LEU A 116 8.41 -2.39 6.74
N SER A 117 7.26 -2.54 7.42
CA SER A 117 7.20 -2.56 8.89
C SER A 117 7.98 -3.75 9.48
N GLY A 118 8.21 -4.81 8.69
CA GLY A 118 9.02 -5.97 9.06
C GLY A 118 10.54 -5.76 9.00
N LEU A 119 11.04 -4.66 8.40
CA LEU A 119 12.49 -4.35 8.38
C LEU A 119 12.98 -3.94 9.77
N PRO A 120 14.25 -4.13 10.16
CA PRO A 120 14.77 -3.63 11.44
C PRO A 120 14.58 -2.12 11.60
N THR A 121 14.29 -1.63 12.82
CA THR A 121 14.22 -0.19 13.13
C THR A 121 15.56 0.49 12.88
N GLY A 122 15.56 1.69 12.30
CA GLY A 122 16.76 2.47 11.97
C GLY A 122 16.77 2.96 10.51
N GLY A 123 17.89 3.55 10.07
CA GLY A 123 17.99 4.26 8.78
C GLY A 123 17.64 3.43 7.53
N VAL A 124 17.73 2.10 7.59
CA VAL A 124 17.31 1.21 6.48
C VAL A 124 15.79 1.21 6.30
N ARG A 125 15.01 1.21 7.39
CA ARG A 125 13.54 1.24 7.36
C ARG A 125 13.04 2.62 6.92
N GLU A 126 13.64 3.68 7.45
CA GLU A 126 13.34 5.06 7.06
C GLU A 126 13.61 5.29 5.57
N ARG A 127 14.77 4.84 5.07
CA ARG A 127 15.10 4.93 3.64
C ARG A 127 14.14 4.11 2.78
N ALA A 128 13.69 2.95 3.25
CA ALA A 128 12.70 2.15 2.55
C ALA A 128 11.35 2.88 2.45
N TYR A 129 10.86 3.46 3.55
CA TYR A 129 9.63 4.24 3.56
C TYR A 129 9.73 5.51 2.72
N ALA A 130 10.86 6.21 2.75
CA ALA A 130 11.10 7.37 1.90
C ALA A 130 11.04 7.00 0.41
N LEU A 131 11.65 5.87 0.05
CA LEU A 131 11.62 5.36 -1.32
C LEU A 131 10.21 4.90 -1.73
N ASP A 132 9.47 4.28 -0.82
CA ASP A 132 8.08 3.86 -1.01
C ASP A 132 7.12 5.05 -1.17
N ALA A 133 7.35 6.14 -0.44
CA ALA A 133 6.62 7.39 -0.59
C ALA A 133 6.94 8.07 -1.93
N ALA A 134 8.20 8.06 -2.35
CA ALA A 134 8.58 8.57 -3.67
C ALA A 134 7.88 7.80 -4.80
N THR A 135 7.75 6.48 -4.69
CA THR A 135 7.02 5.69 -5.70
C THR A 135 5.52 5.95 -5.71
N TYR A 136 4.91 6.38 -4.59
CA TYR A 136 3.52 6.85 -4.58
C TYR A 136 3.35 8.10 -5.43
N ASN A 137 4.17 9.12 -5.16
CA ASN A 137 4.08 10.39 -5.87
C ASN A 137 4.34 10.22 -7.36
N VAL A 138 5.40 9.47 -7.72
CA VAL A 138 5.75 9.22 -9.11
C VAL A 138 4.66 8.46 -9.84
N ALA A 139 4.07 7.42 -9.23
CA ALA A 139 2.97 6.68 -9.84
C ALA A 139 1.73 7.58 -10.05
N GLY A 140 1.35 8.38 -9.05
CA GLY A 140 0.20 9.27 -9.12
C GLY A 140 0.31 10.35 -10.20
N LEU A 141 1.54 10.76 -10.54
CA LEU A 141 1.81 11.69 -11.65
C LEU A 141 1.87 10.98 -13.01
N ILE A 142 2.56 9.85 -13.09
CA ILE A 142 2.81 9.17 -14.37
C ILE A 142 1.55 8.44 -14.86
N ALA A 143 0.74 7.86 -13.98
CA ALA A 143 -0.40 7.04 -14.38
C ALA A 143 -1.45 7.83 -15.19
N PRO A 144 -1.94 9.01 -14.72
CA PRO A 144 -2.86 9.84 -15.50
C PRO A 144 -2.29 10.25 -16.86
N ALA A 145 -1.02 10.65 -16.89
CA ALA A 145 -0.34 11.09 -18.11
C ALA A 145 -0.20 9.96 -19.12
N MET A 146 0.24 8.78 -18.68
CA MET A 146 0.38 7.59 -19.50
C MET A 146 -0.98 7.15 -20.08
N VAL A 147 -2.02 7.08 -19.24
CA VAL A 147 -3.37 6.70 -19.67
C VAL A 147 -3.89 7.67 -20.72
N THR A 148 -3.77 8.98 -20.46
CA THR A 148 -4.24 10.02 -21.40
C THR A 148 -3.51 9.94 -22.73
N PHE A 149 -2.18 9.75 -22.69
CA PHE A 149 -1.36 9.63 -23.89
C PHE A 149 -1.73 8.41 -24.74
N VAL A 150 -1.87 7.23 -24.11
CA VAL A 150 -2.29 6.02 -24.82
C VAL A 150 -3.72 6.15 -25.33
N ALA A 151 -4.61 6.76 -24.55
CA ALA A 151 -6.00 6.97 -24.94
C ALA A 151 -6.12 7.91 -26.15
N ALA A 152 -5.29 8.95 -26.21
CA ALA A 152 -5.25 9.88 -27.33
C ALA A 152 -4.71 9.22 -28.62
N GLY A 153 -3.74 8.31 -28.50
CA GLY A 153 -3.13 7.65 -29.66
C GLY A 153 -3.91 6.44 -30.19
N VAL A 154 -4.40 5.57 -29.30
CA VAL A 154 -4.94 4.24 -29.65
C VAL A 154 -6.37 4.04 -29.15
N GLY A 155 -6.88 4.93 -28.29
CA GLY A 155 -8.24 4.91 -27.75
C GLY A 155 -8.34 4.49 -26.28
N ALA A 156 -9.49 4.79 -25.67
CA ALA A 156 -9.70 4.62 -24.23
C ALA A 156 -9.69 3.15 -23.78
N ALA A 157 -10.21 2.22 -24.59
CA ALA A 157 -10.23 0.79 -24.26
C ALA A 157 -8.81 0.19 -24.16
N PRO A 158 -7.93 0.32 -25.17
CA PRO A 158 -6.56 -0.15 -25.03
C PRO A 158 -5.79 0.57 -23.92
N ALA A 159 -6.04 1.86 -23.67
CA ALA A 159 -5.46 2.57 -22.52
C ALA A 159 -5.90 2.01 -21.16
N THR A 160 -7.13 1.51 -21.04
CA THR A 160 -7.60 0.85 -19.82
C THR A 160 -6.99 -0.55 -19.68
N LEU A 161 -6.78 -1.25 -20.80
CA LEU A 161 -6.13 -2.56 -20.82
C LEU A 161 -4.63 -2.50 -20.48
N THR A 162 -3.93 -1.40 -20.77
CA THR A 162 -2.53 -1.25 -20.29
C THR A 162 -2.46 -1.18 -18.77
N LEU A 163 -3.48 -0.62 -18.10
CA LEU A 163 -3.60 -0.68 -16.64
C LEU A 163 -3.84 -2.11 -16.16
N ALA A 164 -4.74 -2.86 -16.81
CA ALA A 164 -4.95 -4.27 -16.50
C ALA A 164 -3.66 -5.10 -16.67
N ALA A 165 -2.91 -4.85 -17.75
CA ALA A 165 -1.61 -5.48 -17.99
C ALA A 165 -0.59 -5.12 -16.89
N SER A 166 -0.54 -3.86 -16.46
CA SER A 166 0.35 -3.43 -15.37
C SER A 166 0.00 -4.11 -14.03
N ALA A 167 -1.30 -4.30 -13.75
CA ALA A 167 -1.77 -5.07 -12.60
C ALA A 167 -1.41 -6.56 -12.71
N LEU A 168 -1.47 -7.18 -13.90
CA LEU A 168 -0.99 -8.55 -14.12
C LEU A 168 0.53 -8.67 -13.89
N VAL A 169 1.31 -7.70 -14.35
CA VAL A 169 2.75 -7.64 -14.08
C VAL A 169 3.00 -7.55 -12.57
N ALA A 170 2.23 -6.72 -11.86
CA ALA A 170 2.31 -6.67 -10.40
C ALA A 170 1.96 -8.03 -9.77
N ALA A 171 0.90 -8.71 -10.22
CA ALA A 171 0.50 -10.02 -9.72
C ALA A 171 1.60 -11.09 -9.91
N THR A 172 2.22 -11.12 -11.08
CA THR A 172 3.31 -12.06 -11.40
C THR A 172 4.57 -11.76 -10.59
N LEU A 173 4.95 -10.50 -10.45
CA LEU A 173 6.06 -10.09 -9.60
C LEU A 173 5.81 -10.42 -8.13
N ALA A 174 4.56 -10.26 -7.66
CA ALA A 174 4.15 -10.61 -6.31
C ALA A 174 4.24 -12.13 -6.06
N ALA A 175 3.83 -12.95 -7.03
CA ALA A 175 3.98 -14.41 -6.96
C ALA A 175 5.45 -14.86 -6.91
N CYS A 176 6.35 -14.08 -7.52
CA CYS A 176 7.80 -14.33 -7.55
C CYS A 176 8.57 -13.77 -6.34
N LEU A 177 7.89 -13.14 -5.36
CA LEU A 177 8.54 -12.66 -4.14
C LEU A 177 8.93 -13.85 -3.23
N PRO A 178 10.22 -13.98 -2.83
CA PRO A 178 10.65 -15.09 -2.00
C PRO A 178 9.93 -15.08 -0.65
N THR A 179 9.21 -16.17 -0.35
CA THR A 179 8.43 -16.38 0.87
C THR A 179 9.28 -16.31 2.15
N ALA A 180 10.61 -16.38 2.04
CA ALA A 180 11.57 -16.36 3.14
C ALA A 180 11.66 -15.02 3.88
N ALA A 181 11.42 -13.88 3.23
CA ALA A 181 11.39 -12.58 3.89
C ALA A 181 10.23 -12.45 4.90
N VAL A 182 9.15 -13.23 4.70
CA VAL A 182 7.95 -13.28 5.54
C VAL A 182 8.07 -14.28 6.68
N ARG A 183 8.94 -15.30 6.57
CA ARG A 183 9.15 -16.34 7.61
C ARG A 183 9.83 -15.81 8.88
N GLY A 184 10.59 -14.71 8.79
CA GLY A 184 11.31 -14.13 9.94
C GLY A 184 10.42 -13.55 11.06
N GLN A 185 9.15 -13.27 10.78
CA GLN A 185 8.18 -12.74 11.75
C GLN A 185 7.47 -13.82 12.57
N ALA A 186 7.22 -15.00 12.00
CA ALA A 186 6.50 -16.07 12.71
C ALA A 186 7.33 -16.61 13.90
N SER A 187 8.64 -16.75 13.73
CA SER A 187 9.52 -17.32 14.75
C SER A 187 9.88 -16.34 15.87
N ARG A 188 9.86 -15.03 15.62
CA ARG A 188 10.25 -14.01 16.62
C ARG A 188 9.10 -13.51 17.48
N THR A 189 7.87 -13.53 16.97
CA THR A 189 6.68 -13.12 17.74
C THR A 189 6.18 -14.26 18.62
N ALA A 190 6.31 -15.52 18.16
CA ALA A 190 6.06 -16.71 18.97
C ALA A 190 7.08 -16.87 20.12
N GLY A 191 8.27 -16.28 20.01
CA GLY A 191 9.28 -16.26 21.08
C GLY A 191 9.13 -15.11 22.09
N ARG A 192 8.19 -14.17 21.88
CA ARG A 192 7.95 -13.04 22.81
C ARG A 192 6.63 -13.13 23.58
N VAL A 193 5.76 -14.06 23.22
CA VAL A 193 4.59 -14.43 24.05
C VAL A 193 4.91 -15.80 24.66
N GLY A 194 5.84 -15.79 25.62
CA GLY A 194 6.05 -16.91 26.54
C GLY A 194 4.93 -16.95 27.57
N PRO A 195 4.52 -18.14 28.05
CA PRO A 195 3.31 -18.35 28.84
C PRO A 195 3.51 -18.05 30.34
N ASP A 196 4.20 -16.98 30.71
CA ASP A 196 4.32 -16.59 32.12
C ASP A 196 3.64 -15.24 32.33
N GLY A 197 2.33 -15.32 32.56
CA GLY A 197 1.56 -14.22 33.09
C GLY A 197 2.04 -13.90 34.51
N THR A 198 2.77 -12.80 34.66
CA THR A 198 2.85 -12.10 35.94
C THR A 198 2.57 -10.63 35.68
N ALA A 199 1.37 -10.21 36.10
CA ALA A 199 0.97 -8.82 36.15
C ALA A 199 1.86 -8.06 37.15
N PRO A 200 2.24 -6.80 36.89
CA PRO A 200 2.92 -6.00 37.90
C PRO A 200 1.86 -5.49 38.88
N ALA A 201 1.76 -6.16 40.03
CA ALA A 201 1.03 -5.69 41.20
C ALA A 201 1.91 -4.71 42.00
N ASP A 202 1.48 -3.46 41.97
CA ASP A 202 1.44 -2.45 43.03
C ASP A 202 2.70 -2.03 43.82
N ALA A 203 2.68 -0.75 44.15
CA ALA A 203 3.63 0.04 44.88
C ALA A 203 3.80 -0.42 46.33
N THR A 204 5.01 -0.31 46.88
CA THR A 204 5.41 0.74 47.84
C THR A 204 6.72 0.38 48.54
N ARG A 205 7.64 1.35 48.52
CA ARG A 205 8.42 1.84 49.68
C ARG A 205 9.17 0.79 50.51
N THR A 206 10.50 0.81 50.44
CA THR A 206 11.37 1.17 51.59
C THR A 206 12.80 1.40 51.09
N GLU A 207 13.20 2.66 51.23
CA GLU A 207 14.53 3.21 51.45
C GLU A 207 15.76 2.30 51.31
N GLN A 208 16.65 2.65 50.38
CA GLN A 208 18.08 2.66 50.71
C GLN A 208 18.85 3.70 49.89
N HIS A 209 18.99 4.84 50.55
CA HIS A 209 19.99 5.89 50.40
C HIS A 209 21.37 5.34 49.95
N THR A 210 21.73 5.48 48.67
CA THR A 210 23.12 5.35 48.20
C THR A 210 23.43 6.41 47.15
N ARG A 211 24.03 7.51 47.64
CA ARG A 211 24.88 8.53 47.00
C ARG A 211 24.79 8.72 45.47
N ALA A 212 24.27 9.89 45.10
CA ALA A 212 24.55 10.52 43.81
C ALA A 212 26.02 11.03 43.75
N PRO A 213 26.70 10.98 42.59
CA PRO A 213 27.80 11.88 42.28
C PRO A 213 27.23 13.21 41.74
N GLN A 214 27.72 14.33 42.29
CA GLN A 214 27.41 15.70 41.85
C GLN A 214 27.77 15.93 40.37
N PRO A 215 26.97 16.72 39.61
CA PRO A 215 27.37 17.17 38.28
C PRO A 215 28.41 18.31 38.37
N PRO A 216 29.40 18.36 37.46
CA PRO A 216 30.36 19.47 37.42
C PRO A 216 29.70 20.78 36.99
N SER A 217 30.16 21.87 37.62
CA SER A 217 29.60 23.23 37.51
C SER A 217 29.73 23.84 36.12
N LEU A 218 28.61 24.34 35.59
CA LEU A 218 28.44 25.12 34.34
C LEU A 218 29.32 26.39 34.22
N ALA A 219 30.08 26.76 35.24
CA ALA A 219 31.00 27.90 35.20
C ALA A 219 32.26 27.65 34.35
N HIS A 220 32.60 26.39 34.04
CA HIS A 220 33.82 26.04 33.30
C HIS A 220 33.65 25.97 31.78
N GLU A 221 32.43 25.71 31.26
CA GLU A 221 32.16 25.68 29.81
C GLU A 221 31.99 27.08 29.20
N MET A 222 31.55 28.07 29.98
CA MET A 222 31.35 29.44 29.47
C MET A 222 32.67 30.21 29.22
N ARG A 223 33.81 29.76 29.75
CA ARG A 223 35.12 30.41 29.50
C ARG A 223 35.84 29.90 28.25
N THR A 224 35.46 28.74 27.73
CA THR A 224 36.15 28.10 26.59
C THR A 224 35.52 28.44 25.24
N GLY A 225 34.28 28.97 25.22
CA GLY A 225 33.57 29.36 24.01
C GLY A 225 33.84 30.79 23.50
N LEU A 226 34.71 31.57 24.17
CA LEU A 226 34.93 32.99 23.89
C LEU A 226 36.35 33.33 23.39
N THR A 227 37.19 32.33 23.12
CA THR A 227 38.55 32.51 22.55
C THR A 227 38.71 31.96 21.13
N THR A 228 37.62 31.64 20.45
CA THR A 228 37.64 31.24 19.03
C THR A 228 36.68 32.10 18.22
N ILE A 229 36.98 33.40 18.17
CA ILE A 229 36.58 34.32 17.09
C ILE A 229 37.85 35.02 16.63
#